data_AF-A0A1G1NGM2-F1
#
_entry.id   AF-A0A1G1NGM2-F1
#
_cell.length_a   1.000
_cell.length_b   1.000
_cell.length_c   1.000
_cell.angle_alpha   90.00
_cell.angle_beta   90.00
_cell.angle_gamma   90.00
#
_symmetry.space_group_name_H-M   'P 1'
#
loop_
_entity.id
_entity.type
_entity.pdbx_description
1 polymer ?
#
loop_
_entity_poly.entity_id
_entity_poly.type
_entity_poly.pdbx_seq_one_letter_code
_entity_poly.pdbx_strand_id
1 'polypeptide(L)'
;MEKLWTTSEVAVFLGIAEVDVEELVRQGKLTGYKLGGQFLRFRPNQVEELKRTMRFRPTTASAVRREGWWGKAREFVYFYDFYLVSATFLALLVVYLIASS
;
A
#
# COMPACT_ATOMS: atom_id res chain seq x y z
N MET A 1 -6.72 31.84 -0.34
CA MET A 1 -5.87 30.63 -0.35
C MET A 1 -6.80 29.43 -0.41
N GLU A 2 -6.77 28.66 -1.49
CA GLU A 2 -7.55 27.42 -1.55
C GLU A 2 -6.93 26.39 -0.60
N LYS A 3 -7.75 25.81 0.29
CA LYS A 3 -7.29 24.76 1.20
C LYS A 3 -7.08 23.47 0.42
N LEU A 4 -5.84 23.02 0.29
CA LEU A 4 -5.52 21.73 -0.31
C LEU A 4 -5.78 20.59 0.68
N TRP A 5 -6.46 19.54 0.20
CA TRP A 5 -6.78 18.37 1.01
C TRP A 5 -5.64 17.36 1.03
N THR A 6 -5.52 16.60 2.13
CA THR A 6 -4.63 15.44 2.24
C THR A 6 -5.25 14.19 1.61
N THR A 7 -4.44 13.16 1.39
CA THR A 7 -4.92 11.83 0.95
C THR A 7 -6.02 11.30 1.86
N SER A 8 -5.87 11.42 3.19
CA SER A 8 -6.85 10.97 4.17
C SER A 8 -8.17 11.74 4.08
N GLU A 9 -8.13 13.07 3.94
CA GLU A 9 -9.33 13.89 3.78
C GLU A 9 -10.10 13.51 2.49
N VAL A 10 -9.37 13.25 1.39
CA VAL A 10 -9.95 12.79 0.12
C VAL A 10 -10.54 11.39 0.25
N ALA A 11 -9.86 10.47 0.93
CA ALA A 11 -10.34 9.10 1.15
C ALA A 11 -11.67 9.09 1.90
N VAL A 12 -11.76 9.88 2.99
CA VAL A 12 -12.99 10.05 3.77
C VAL A 12 -14.10 10.67 2.90
N PHE A 13 -13.77 11.70 2.11
CA PHE A 13 -14.76 12.37 1.27
C PHE A 13 -15.30 11.49 0.13
N LEU A 14 -14.46 10.67 -0.49
CA LEU A 14 -14.81 9.75 -1.56
C LEU A 14 -15.38 8.42 -1.05
N GLY A 15 -15.20 8.09 0.23
CA GLY A 15 -15.66 6.84 0.84
C GLY A 15 -14.87 5.60 0.36
N ILE A 16 -13.59 5.79 0.06
CA ILE A 16 -12.66 4.75 -0.44
C ILE A 16 -11.39 4.68 0.43
N ALA A 17 -10.58 3.64 0.27
CA ALA A 17 -9.32 3.52 0.99
C ALA A 17 -8.25 4.49 0.46
N GLU A 18 -7.30 4.91 1.31
CA GLU A 18 -6.20 5.80 0.90
C GLU A 18 -5.36 5.22 -0.25
N VAL A 19 -5.14 3.90 -0.23
CA VAL A 19 -4.45 3.16 -1.31
C VAL A 19 -5.17 3.31 -2.65
N ASP A 20 -6.51 3.39 -2.64
CA ASP A 20 -7.28 3.60 -3.87
C ASP A 20 -7.22 5.06 -4.33
N VAL A 21 -7.07 6.02 -3.42
CA VAL A 21 -6.79 7.43 -3.77
C VAL A 21 -5.43 7.53 -4.46
N GLU A 22 -4.40 6.88 -3.92
CA GLU A 22 -3.06 6.85 -4.53
C GLU A 22 -3.08 6.19 -5.92
N GLU A 23 -3.86 5.12 -6.08
CA GLU A 23 -4.04 4.53 -7.39
C GLU A 23 -4.69 5.50 -8.38
N LEU A 24 -5.72 6.24 -7.98
CA LEU A 24 -6.37 7.21 -8.85
C LEU A 24 -5.38 8.27 -9.33
N VAL A 25 -4.41 8.63 -8.49
CA VAL A 25 -3.28 9.49 -8.89
C VAL A 25 -2.37 8.79 -9.88
N ARG A 26 -1.99 7.54 -9.61
CA ARG A 26 -1.14 6.74 -10.49
C ARG A 26 -1.76 6.53 -11.87
N GLN A 27 -3.07 6.38 -11.94
CA GLN A 27 -3.84 6.24 -13.18
C GLN A 27 -4.09 7.58 -13.91
N GLY A 28 -3.65 8.70 -13.34
CA GLY A 28 -3.88 10.04 -13.90
C GLY A 28 -5.33 10.52 -13.79
N LYS A 29 -6.19 9.82 -13.04
CA LYS A 29 -7.60 10.16 -12.84
C LYS A 29 -7.80 11.25 -11.77
N LEU A 30 -6.83 11.41 -10.88
CA LEU A 30 -6.81 12.45 -9.86
C LEU A 30 -5.45 13.13 -9.84
N THR A 31 -5.42 14.47 -9.85
CA THR A 31 -4.16 15.21 -9.77
C THR A 31 -3.74 15.37 -8.31
N GLY A 32 -2.64 14.74 -7.93
CA GLY A 32 -2.00 14.93 -6.64
C GLY A 32 -0.71 15.74 -6.77
N TYR A 33 -0.63 16.86 -6.05
CA TYR A 33 0.57 17.69 -5.98
C TYR A 33 1.49 17.20 -4.87
N LYS A 34 2.75 16.91 -5.17
CA LYS A 34 3.74 16.54 -4.16
C LYS A 34 4.25 17.79 -3.45
N LEU A 35 3.87 18.00 -2.19
CA LEU A 35 4.51 19.00 -1.33
C LEU A 35 5.73 18.38 -0.64
N GLY A 36 6.90 19.01 -0.82
CA GLY A 36 8.15 18.57 -0.20
C GLY A 36 8.60 17.16 -0.61
N GLY A 37 8.15 16.67 -1.77
CA GLY A 37 8.52 15.36 -2.30
C GLY A 37 7.81 14.14 -1.67
N GLN A 38 7.10 14.30 -0.55
CA GLN A 38 6.51 13.20 0.21
C GLN A 38 4.97 13.21 0.27
N PHE A 39 4.34 14.38 0.40
CA PHE A 39 2.90 14.46 0.67
C PHE A 39 2.10 14.81 -0.57
N LEU A 40 1.09 13.99 -0.90
CA LEU A 40 0.12 14.30 -1.93
C LEU A 40 -0.93 15.29 -1.39
N ARG A 41 -1.17 16.33 -2.18
CA ARG A 41 -2.15 17.37 -1.91
C ARG A 41 -3.12 17.52 -3.07
N PHE A 42 -4.38 17.67 -2.75
CA PHE A 42 -5.47 17.62 -3.72
C PHE A 42 -6.27 18.92 -3.70
N ARG A 43 -6.69 19.38 -4.88
CA ARG A 43 -7.63 20.50 -4.97
C ARG A 43 -9.04 19.99 -4.70
N PRO A 44 -9.78 20.59 -3.75
CA PRO A 44 -11.14 20.13 -3.40
C PRO A 44 -12.07 20.11 -4.62
N ASN A 45 -12.01 21.13 -5.48
CA ASN A 45 -12.83 21.23 -6.70
C ASN A 45 -12.67 19.99 -7.61
N GLN A 46 -11.44 19.48 -7.79
CA GLN A 46 -11.19 18.30 -8.62
C GLN A 46 -11.72 17.02 -7.98
N VAL A 47 -11.61 16.92 -6.65
CA VAL A 47 -12.13 15.76 -5.90
C VAL A 47 -13.67 15.73 -5.95
N GLU A 48 -14.31 16.89 -5.88
CA GLU A 48 -15.75 17.04 -6.03
C GLU A 48 -16.23 16.67 -7.45
N GLU A 49 -15.56 17.17 -8.49
CA GLU A 49 -15.85 16.81 -9.88
C GLU A 49 -15.70 15.30 -10.12
N LEU A 50 -14.64 14.70 -9.55
CA LEU A 50 -14.41 13.27 -9.64
C LEU A 50 -15.55 12.47 -8.98
N LYS A 51 -16.02 12.91 -7.80
CA LYS A 51 -17.16 12.30 -7.09
C LYS A 51 -18.47 12.37 -7.87
N ARG A 52 -18.67 13.43 -8.65
CA ARG A 52 -19.86 13.56 -9.51
C ARG A 52 -19.76 12.70 -10.76
N THR A 53 -18.55 12.59 -11.31
CA THR A 53 -18.30 11.87 -12.58
C THR A 53 -18.24 10.35 -12.38
N MET A 54 -17.65 9.90 -11.27
CA MET A 54 -17.51 8.48 -10.95
C MET A 54 -18.41 8.09 -9.78
N ARG A 55 -19.20 7.03 -9.97
CA ARG A 55 -19.88 6.37 -8.86
C ARG A 55 -18.87 5.54 -8.09
N PHE A 56 -18.36 6.11 -7.00
CA PHE A 56 -17.60 5.37 -6.00
C PHE A 56 -18.54 4.38 -5.32
N ARG A 57 -18.21 3.09 -5.40
CA ARG A 57 -18.87 2.09 -4.56
C ARG A 57 -18.33 2.35 -3.16
N PRO A 58 -19.18 2.72 -2.17
CA PRO A 58 -18.70 2.93 -0.82
C PRO A 58 -18.03 1.63 -0.37
N THR A 59 -16.75 1.71 -0.02
CA THR A 59 -16.03 0.58 0.57
C THR A 59 -16.55 0.44 1.99
N THR A 60 -17.70 -0.21 2.15
CA THR A 60 -18.03 -0.89 3.40
C THR A 60 -17.06 -2.06 3.50
N ALA A 61 -15.94 -1.82 4.19
CA ALA A 61 -15.07 -2.84 4.77
C ALA A 61 -14.40 -3.89 3.84
N SER A 62 -14.27 -3.71 2.52
CA SER A 62 -13.70 -4.77 1.67
C SER A 62 -13.00 -4.27 0.41
N ALA A 63 -11.87 -3.59 0.59
CA ALA A 63 -10.87 -3.46 -0.47
C ALA A 63 -9.48 -3.19 0.15
N VAL A 64 -9.00 -4.12 0.98
CA VAL A 64 -7.59 -4.48 0.88
C VAL A 64 -7.42 -4.94 -0.55
N ARG A 65 -7.05 -4.00 -1.41
CA ARG A 65 -6.65 -4.22 -2.79
C ARG A 65 -5.73 -5.43 -2.76
N ARG A 66 -6.07 -6.45 -3.55
CA ARG A 66 -5.35 -7.72 -3.67
C ARG A 66 -3.88 -7.48 -4.06
N GLU A 67 -3.04 -7.07 -3.13
CA GLU A 67 -1.83 -7.82 -2.89
C GLU A 67 -2.34 -9.14 -2.31
N GLY A 68 -2.60 -10.11 -3.21
CA GLY A 68 -2.95 -11.45 -2.78
C GLY A 68 -1.95 -11.84 -1.71
N TRP A 69 -2.39 -12.47 -0.63
CA TRP A 69 -1.54 -12.73 0.56
C TRP A 69 -0.17 -13.37 0.24
N TRP A 70 -0.08 -14.01 -0.92
CA TRP A 70 1.13 -14.49 -1.58
C TRP A 70 2.19 -13.43 -1.93
N GLY A 71 1.80 -12.21 -2.31
CA GLY A 71 2.70 -11.10 -2.61
C GLY A 71 3.47 -10.62 -1.37
N LYS A 72 2.74 -10.39 -0.26
CA LYS A 72 3.35 -10.02 1.03
C LYS A 72 4.22 -11.14 1.60
N ALA A 73 3.82 -12.40 1.46
CA ALA A 73 4.64 -13.53 1.87
C ALA A 73 5.95 -13.62 1.06
N ARG A 74 5.91 -13.31 -0.26
CA ARG A 74 7.11 -13.33 -1.10
C ARG A 74 8.05 -12.17 -0.79
N GLU A 75 7.53 -10.97 -0.53
CA GLU A 75 8.34 -9.84 -0.07
C GLU A 75 8.98 -10.11 1.29
N PHE A 76 8.25 -10.76 2.20
CA PHE A 76 8.82 -11.22 3.47
C PHE A 76 9.98 -12.20 3.22
N VAL A 77 9.77 -13.26 2.43
CA VAL A 77 10.84 -14.23 2.13
C VAL A 77 12.04 -13.61 1.43
N TYR A 78 11.84 -12.65 0.52
CA TYR A 78 12.93 -11.95 -0.16
C TYR A 78 13.69 -10.99 0.77
N PHE A 79 13.00 -10.31 1.69
CA PHE A 79 13.62 -9.42 2.67
C PHE A 79 14.39 -10.19 3.76
N TYR A 80 13.93 -11.40 4.10
CA TYR A 80 14.54 -12.26 5.12
C TYR A 80 15.39 -13.40 4.52
N ASP A 81 15.88 -13.25 3.29
CA ASP A 81 16.65 -14.27 2.57
C ASP A 81 17.92 -14.70 3.33
N PHE A 82 18.68 -13.75 3.87
CA PHE A 82 19.87 -14.00 4.69
C PHE A 82 19.54 -14.77 5.98
N TYR A 83 18.41 -14.45 6.62
CA TYR A 83 17.96 -15.12 7.84
C TYR A 83 17.51 -16.55 7.57
N LEU A 84 16.84 -16.80 6.44
CA LEU A 84 16.43 -18.12 6.02
C LEU A 84 17.63 -19.03 5.70
N VAL A 85 18.62 -18.50 4.99
CA VAL A 85 19.86 -19.24 4.68
C VAL A 85 20.64 -19.55 5.95
N SER A 86 20.82 -18.57 6.83
CA SER A 86 21.55 -18.77 8.09
C SER A 86 20.84 -19.73 9.04
N ALA A 87 19.50 -19.66 9.17
CA ALA A 87 18.72 -20.61 9.95
C ALA A 87 18.85 -22.04 9.41
N THR A 88 18.82 -22.21 8.08
CA THR A 88 19.01 -23.52 7.43
C THR A 88 20.41 -24.06 7.71
N PHE A 89 21.44 -23.22 7.60
CA PHE A 89 22.82 -23.61 7.86
C PHE A 89 23.03 -24.00 9.33
N LEU A 90 22.45 -23.24 10.26
CA LEU A 90 22.48 -23.55 11.69
C LEU A 90 21.78 -24.87 12.00
N ALA A 91 20.60 -25.10 11.40
CA ALA A 91 19.85 -26.35 11.59
C ALA A 91 20.64 -27.57 11.08
N LEU A 92 21.26 -27.47 9.91
CA LEU A 92 22.13 -28.52 9.38
C LEU A 92 23.33 -28.80 10.29
N LEU A 93 23.94 -27.74 10.84
CA LEU A 93 25.07 -27.88 11.77
C LEU A 93 24.66 -28.59 13.07
N VAL A 94 23.48 -28.24 13.62
CA VAL A 94 22.93 -28.90 14.81
C VAL A 94 22.62 -30.38 14.52
N VAL A 95 21.98 -30.67 13.40
CA VAL A 95 21.68 -32.06 12.99
C VAL A 95 22.96 -32.86 12.80
N TYR A 96 23.96 -32.27 12.14
CA TYR A 96 25.27 -32.89 11.96
C TYR A 96 25.94 -33.22 13.29
N LEU A 97 25.90 -32.29 14.25
CA LEU A 97 26.51 -32.47 15.56
C LEU A 97 25.84 -33.59 16.34
N ILE A 98 24.50 -33.68 16.31
CA ILE A 98 23.75 -34.78 16.94
C ILE A 98 24.06 -36.12 16.27
N ALA A 99 24.15 -36.17 14.94
CA ALA A 99 24.42 -37.39 14.20
C ALA A 99 25.88 -37.87 14.27
N SER A 100 26.81 -36.96 14.57
CA SER A 100 28.24 -37.23 14.71
C SER A 100 28.68 -37.48 16.17
N SER A 101 27.75 -37.34 17.12
CA SER A 101 27.95 -37.67 18.54
C SER A 101 27.61 -39.13 18.81
#